data_AF-A0A9P6KQP1-F1
#
_entry.id   AF-A0A9P6KQP1-F1
#
_cell.length_a   1.000
_cell.length_b   1.000
_cell.length_c   1.000
_cell.angle_alpha   90.00
_cell.angle_beta   90.00
_cell.angle_gamma   90.00
#
_symmetry.space_group_name_H-M   'P 1'
#
loop_
_entity.id
_entity.type
_entity.pdbx_description
1 polymer ?
#
loop_
_entity_poly.entity_id
_entity_poly.type
_entity_poly.pdbx_seq_one_letter_code
_entity_poly.pdbx_strand_id
1 'polypeptide(L)'
;MSTSHIQSLCQHLLEATRLNQLLLHRIQELELEIYQARLASAPVYTQDTLQPLLSARSSTPVIRPAGARHKRTETPQQLFLKNITDNKVYTVGIEPQNDRGLLHDFFEDIRKWAIHYAIDLDGEELTHCSTMKDLVAITGDKSDIQHLLADREMRHDVVSALIIRDIVFHAIGEGSMFNSKHRDGELCREIVSNFAMLSHEDHGAKHQLCVRQAALYEDMYVEHSHHEWRTKQANERTKVLLNTLSPFLRRSINADGEHSLSELYVKAYRIGFRLRSHAVKWQIIFPVAGMKLDLNRMVNRTLNLAGDPMTTWKELTKDPDKYFVRFAITPTMTKSDFSAGYEVKEVVHSSLVHVGRQNVSSLRKDIRITPRENGRKH
;
A
#
# COMPACT_ATOMS: atom_id res chain seq x y z
N MET A 1 43.99 23.14 30.50
CA MET A 1 43.31 24.10 29.61
C MET A 1 43.22 25.43 30.32
N SER A 2 43.67 26.53 29.70
CA SER A 2 43.59 27.86 30.32
C SER A 2 42.13 28.33 30.39
N THR A 3 41.82 29.10 31.43
CA THR A 3 40.49 29.71 31.64
C THR A 3 40.00 30.52 30.42
N SER A 4 40.93 31.08 29.64
CA SER A 4 40.63 31.78 28.38
C SER A 4 40.02 30.89 27.29
N HIS A 5 40.44 29.63 27.18
CA HIS A 5 39.89 28.71 26.17
C HIS A 5 38.46 28.27 26.50
N ILE A 6 38.14 28.14 27.80
CA ILE A 6 36.79 27.78 28.26
C ILE A 6 35.82 28.93 27.99
N GLN A 7 36.23 30.18 28.25
CA GLN A 7 35.42 31.37 27.98
C GLN A 7 35.12 31.53 26.48
N SER A 8 36.12 31.33 25.61
CA SER A 8 35.93 31.37 24.16
C SER A 8 34.96 30.27 23.67
N LEU A 9 35.07 29.04 24.18
CA LEU A 9 34.16 27.96 23.83
C LEU A 9 32.71 28.26 24.26
N CYS A 10 32.52 28.79 25.47
CA CYS A 10 31.20 29.18 25.97
C CYS A 10 30.58 30.29 25.10
N GLN A 11 31.38 31.26 24.65
CA GLN A 11 30.92 32.34 23.79
C GLN A 11 30.47 31.82 22.41
N HIS A 12 31.23 30.89 21.82
CA HIS A 12 30.86 30.26 20.56
C HIS A 12 29.58 29.41 20.67
N LEU A 13 29.38 28.69 21.79
CA LEU A 13 28.16 27.92 22.03
C LEU A 13 26.92 28.81 22.20
N LEU A 14 27.06 29.95 22.87
CA LEU A 14 26.00 30.95 22.99
C LEU A 14 25.64 31.55 21.63
N GLU A 15 26.64 31.87 20.81
CA GLU A 15 26.43 32.41 19.46
C GLU A 15 25.77 31.39 18.52
N ALA A 16 26.20 30.13 18.56
CA ALA A 16 25.58 29.04 17.83
C ALA A 16 24.11 28.81 18.26
N THR A 17 23.82 28.91 19.56
CA THR A 17 22.46 28.78 20.09
C THR A 17 21.57 29.92 19.60
N ARG A 18 22.09 31.15 19.60
CA ARG A 18 21.39 32.33 19.07
C ARG A 18 21.10 32.20 17.57
N LEU A 19 22.06 31.73 16.78
CA LEU A 19 21.89 31.50 15.35
C LEU A 19 20.84 30.41 15.08
N ASN A 20 20.84 29.32 15.85
CA ASN A 20 19.82 28.27 15.73
C ASN A 20 18.41 28.79 16.04
N GLN A 21 18.26 29.66 17.05
CA GLN A 21 16.97 30.30 17.35
C GLN A 21 16.49 31.22 16.23
N LEU A 22 17.39 32.00 15.62
CA LEU A 22 17.07 32.84 14.47
C LEU A 22 16.66 32.03 13.23
N LEU A 23 17.35 30.91 12.98
CA LEU A 23 16.99 30.00 11.89
C LEU A 23 15.61 29.36 12.10
N LEU A 24 15.31 28.91 13.32
CA LEU A 24 13.99 28.38 13.66
C LEU A 24 12.88 29.42 13.46
N HIS A 25 13.11 30.67 13.88
CA HIS A 25 12.15 31.75 13.65
C HIS A 25 11.93 32.00 12.15
N ARG A 26 13.00 32.02 11.35
CA ARG A 26 12.88 32.24 9.91
C ARG A 26 12.15 31.10 9.19
N ILE A 27 12.34 29.85 9.65
CA ILE A 27 11.59 28.70 9.12
C ILE A 27 10.09 28.89 9.40
N GLN A 28 9.71 29.28 10.61
CA GLN A 28 8.30 29.51 10.98
C GLN A 28 7.67 30.65 10.16
N GLU A 29 8.40 31.74 9.91
CA GLU A 29 7.95 32.82 9.02
C GLU A 29 7.70 32.32 7.60
N LEU A 30 8.64 31.56 7.03
CA LEU A 30 8.51 31.01 5.68
C LEU A 30 7.35 30.01 5.57
N GLU A 31 7.10 29.20 6.60
CA GLU A 31 5.93 28.31 6.65
C GLU A 31 4.62 29.10 6.63
N LEU A 32 4.56 30.23 7.35
CA LEU A 32 3.41 31.14 7.34
C LEU A 32 3.22 31.81 5.98
N GLU A 33 4.30 32.30 5.36
CA GLU A 33 4.28 32.90 4.02
C GLU A 33 3.78 31.90 2.97
N ILE A 34 4.27 30.65 3.00
CA ILE A 34 3.81 29.56 2.10
C ILE A 34 2.34 29.24 2.34
N TYR A 35 1.89 29.20 3.60
CA TYR A 35 0.49 28.96 3.93
C TYR A 35 -0.42 30.07 3.38
N GLN A 36 -0.03 31.34 3.54
CA GLN A 36 -0.77 32.48 3.00
C GLN A 36 -0.78 32.50 1.46
N ALA A 37 0.34 32.18 0.82
CA ALA A 37 0.41 32.06 -0.64
C ALA A 37 -0.54 30.99 -1.17
N ARG A 38 -0.66 29.84 -0.48
CA ARG A 38 -1.61 28.76 -0.83
C ARG A 38 -3.07 29.18 -0.67
N LEU A 39 -3.38 29.99 0.34
CA LEU A 39 -4.72 30.56 0.51
C LEU A 39 -5.06 31.58 -0.58
N ALA A 40 -4.09 32.39 -1.00
CA ALA A 40 -4.26 33.37 -2.07
C ALA A 40 -4.32 32.74 -3.47
N SER A 41 -3.70 31.57 -3.67
CA SER A 41 -3.68 30.85 -4.94
C SER A 41 -4.78 29.78 -5.08
N ALA A 42 -5.69 29.68 -4.12
CA ALA A 42 -6.85 28.79 -4.25
C ALA A 42 -7.76 29.32 -5.36
N PRO A 43 -8.02 28.56 -6.44
CA PRO A 43 -8.89 29.03 -7.52
C PRO A 43 -10.30 29.23 -6.97
N VAL A 44 -10.78 30.48 -7.01
CA VAL A 44 -12.19 30.80 -6.86
C VAL A 44 -12.89 30.19 -8.09
N TYR A 45 -13.53 29.04 -7.91
CA TYR A 45 -14.46 28.50 -8.90
C TYR A 45 -15.67 29.44 -8.97
N THR A 46 -15.60 30.48 -9.78
CA THR A 46 -16.79 31.20 -10.24
C THR A 46 -17.52 30.32 -11.25
N GLN A 47 -18.74 29.96 -10.87
CA GLN A 47 -19.61 29.00 -11.54
C GLN A 47 -20.32 29.60 -12.77
N ASP A 48 -19.62 30.38 -13.60
CA ASP A 48 -20.20 31.10 -14.74
C ASP A 48 -19.39 30.87 -16.02
N THR A 49 -19.59 29.72 -16.67
CA THR A 49 -19.59 29.58 -18.15
C THR A 49 -19.82 28.13 -18.56
N LEU A 50 -21.07 27.66 -18.49
CA LEU A 50 -21.56 26.58 -19.37
C LEU A 50 -23.06 26.80 -19.60
N GLN A 51 -23.40 27.64 -20.58
CA GLN A 51 -24.71 27.57 -21.25
C GLN A 51 -24.64 26.47 -22.32
N PRO A 52 -25.47 25.42 -22.25
CA PRO A 52 -25.73 24.56 -23.41
C PRO A 52 -26.86 25.17 -24.25
N LEU A 53 -26.60 25.35 -25.53
CA LEU A 53 -27.63 25.59 -26.53
C LEU A 53 -28.67 24.46 -26.50
N LEU A 54 -29.93 24.89 -26.33
CA LEU A 54 -31.14 24.08 -26.36
C LEU A 54 -31.28 23.35 -27.71
N SER A 55 -31.62 22.06 -27.65
CA SER A 55 -32.38 21.36 -28.68
C SER A 55 -33.33 20.36 -28.02
N ALA A 56 -34.54 20.29 -28.55
CA ALA A 56 -35.76 19.95 -27.86
C ALA A 56 -36.01 18.43 -27.63
N ARG A 57 -36.65 18.15 -26.48
CA ARG A 57 -37.71 17.16 -26.19
C ARG A 57 -37.57 15.72 -26.73
N SER A 58 -37.51 14.76 -25.81
CA SER A 58 -38.68 13.88 -25.53
C SER A 58 -38.55 13.19 -24.16
N SER A 59 -39.69 13.06 -23.51
CA SER A 59 -39.96 12.75 -22.11
C SER A 59 -39.98 11.25 -21.78
N THR A 60 -39.32 10.87 -20.68
CA THR A 60 -39.88 10.00 -19.61
C THR A 60 -38.86 9.91 -18.46
N PRO A 61 -39.24 10.18 -17.19
CA PRO A 61 -38.33 10.06 -16.07
C PRO A 61 -38.28 8.59 -15.62
N VAL A 62 -37.20 7.88 -15.98
CA VAL A 62 -36.92 6.56 -15.39
C VAL A 62 -36.35 6.80 -13.99
N ILE A 63 -37.23 6.73 -12.98
CA ILE A 63 -36.83 6.64 -11.58
C ILE A 63 -36.12 5.30 -11.40
N ARG A 64 -34.78 5.31 -11.44
CA ARG A 64 -33.98 4.14 -11.04
C ARG A 64 -34.06 4.00 -9.51
N PRO A 65 -34.39 2.82 -8.97
CA PRO A 65 -34.36 2.61 -7.53
C PRO A 65 -32.95 2.85 -7.01
N ALA A 66 -32.84 3.60 -5.90
CA ALA A 66 -31.59 3.88 -5.23
C ALA A 66 -30.98 2.58 -4.70
N GLY A 67 -30.09 1.98 -5.49
CA GLY A 67 -29.28 0.85 -5.06
C GLY A 67 -28.54 1.20 -3.77
N ALA A 68 -28.62 0.31 -2.79
CA ALA A 68 -27.96 0.45 -1.50
C ALA A 68 -26.46 0.72 -1.72
N ARG A 69 -26.05 1.98 -1.51
CA ARG A 69 -24.65 2.37 -1.53
C ARG A 69 -23.95 1.66 -0.38
N HIS A 70 -22.81 1.02 -0.63
CA HIS A 70 -21.90 0.55 0.41
C HIS A 70 -21.73 1.65 1.46
N LYS A 71 -22.15 1.36 2.69
CA LYS A 71 -21.99 2.25 3.82
C LYS A 71 -20.49 2.41 4.08
N ARG A 72 -19.96 3.62 3.82
CA ARG A 72 -18.57 3.96 4.14
C ARG A 72 -18.34 3.73 5.63
N THR A 73 -17.20 3.17 6.00
CA THR A 73 -16.76 3.14 7.40
C THR A 73 -16.68 4.58 7.89
N GLU A 74 -17.44 4.89 8.93
CA GLU A 74 -17.50 6.23 9.51
C GLU A 74 -16.11 6.57 10.10
N THR A 75 -15.55 7.73 9.75
CA THR A 75 -14.28 8.17 10.35
C THR A 75 -14.45 8.42 11.85
N PRO A 76 -13.39 8.38 12.68
CA PRO A 76 -13.49 8.71 14.11
C PRO A 76 -14.15 10.06 14.40
N GLN A 77 -13.96 11.06 13.52
CA GLN A 77 -14.65 12.35 13.58
C GLN A 77 -16.15 12.25 13.26
N GLN A 78 -16.55 11.39 12.31
CA GLN A 78 -17.96 11.11 12.03
C GLN A 78 -18.63 10.38 13.19
N LEU A 79 -17.94 9.44 13.84
CA LEU A 79 -18.42 8.79 15.06
C LEU A 79 -18.59 9.77 16.23
N PHE A 80 -17.69 10.75 16.36
CA PHE A 80 -17.79 11.80 17.37
C PHE A 80 -18.96 12.77 17.12
N LEU A 81 -19.13 13.23 15.88
CA LEU A 81 -20.17 14.20 15.51
C LEU A 81 -21.58 13.58 15.46
N LYS A 82 -21.68 12.27 15.23
CA LYS A 82 -22.96 11.54 15.21
C LYS A 82 -23.69 11.58 16.55
N ASN A 83 -22.97 11.76 17.66
CA ASN A 83 -23.57 11.91 18.99
C ASN A 83 -24.07 13.35 19.27
N ILE A 84 -23.72 14.32 18.41
CA ILE A 84 -23.97 15.76 18.64
C ILE A 84 -25.01 16.31 17.65
N THR A 85 -25.12 15.74 16.45
CA THR A 85 -26.03 16.22 15.41
C THR A 85 -26.89 15.09 14.84
N ASP A 86 -28.21 15.26 14.92
CA ASP A 86 -29.23 14.29 14.47
C ASP A 86 -29.42 14.25 12.93
N ASN A 87 -28.57 14.95 12.17
CA ASN A 87 -28.63 15.03 10.72
C ASN A 87 -27.52 14.19 10.07
N LYS A 88 -27.88 13.50 8.97
CA LYS A 88 -26.92 12.80 8.09
C LYS A 88 -25.85 13.78 7.63
N VAL A 89 -24.64 13.63 8.16
CA VAL A 89 -23.46 14.43 7.76
C VAL A 89 -23.11 14.05 6.31
N TYR A 90 -23.58 14.86 5.35
CA TYR A 90 -23.18 14.75 3.96
C TYR A 90 -21.72 15.19 3.79
N THR A 91 -20.99 14.44 2.99
CA THR A 91 -19.56 14.60 2.69
C THR A 91 -19.27 15.78 1.77
N VAL A 92 -19.70 16.99 2.14
CA VAL A 92 -19.31 18.23 1.46
C VAL A 92 -18.27 18.90 2.36
N GLY A 93 -17.05 19.09 1.87
CA GLY A 93 -15.96 19.71 2.63
C GLY A 93 -15.06 18.76 3.44
N ILE A 94 -15.20 17.44 3.28
CA ILE A 94 -14.21 16.49 3.82
C ILE A 94 -13.09 16.35 2.79
N GLU A 95 -11.86 16.68 3.19
CA GLU A 95 -10.67 16.50 2.36
C GLU A 95 -10.59 15.07 1.81
N PRO A 96 -10.08 14.87 0.58
CA PRO A 96 -9.82 13.53 0.07
C PRO A 96 -9.03 12.73 1.11
N GLN A 97 -9.49 11.50 1.44
CA GLN A 97 -8.76 10.61 2.35
C GLN A 97 -7.29 10.59 1.94
N ASN A 98 -6.38 10.97 2.86
CA ASN A 98 -4.95 10.98 2.60
C ASN A 98 -4.52 9.61 2.06
N ASP A 99 -3.71 9.60 0.98
CA ASP A 99 -3.28 8.40 0.28
C ASP A 99 -2.70 7.35 1.24
N ARG A 100 -2.03 7.78 2.32
CA ARG A 100 -1.52 6.91 3.39
C ARG A 100 -2.61 6.09 4.06
N GLY A 101 -3.67 6.74 4.53
CA GLY A 101 -4.79 6.07 5.22
C GLY A 101 -5.58 5.17 4.28
N LEU A 102 -5.78 5.62 3.04
CA LEU A 102 -6.45 4.82 2.01
C LEU A 102 -5.73 3.50 1.73
N LEU A 103 -4.41 3.55 1.53
CA LEU A 103 -3.60 2.36 1.24
C LEU A 103 -3.51 1.42 2.45
N HIS A 104 -3.32 1.96 3.65
CA HIS A 104 -3.32 1.18 4.88
C HIS A 104 -4.62 0.39 5.05
N ASP A 105 -5.77 1.07 5.00
CA ASP A 105 -7.08 0.43 5.16
C ASP A 105 -7.32 -0.62 4.07
N PHE A 106 -6.92 -0.33 2.84
CA PHE A 106 -7.07 -1.26 1.73
C PHE A 106 -6.28 -2.56 1.94
N PHE A 107 -5.01 -2.49 2.35
CA PHE A 107 -4.23 -3.69 2.60
C PHE A 107 -4.71 -4.44 3.85
N GLU A 108 -5.17 -3.73 4.88
CA GLU A 108 -5.78 -4.37 6.06
C GLU A 108 -7.08 -5.10 5.73
N ASP A 109 -7.93 -4.58 4.84
CA ASP A 109 -9.13 -5.27 4.38
C ASP A 109 -8.79 -6.61 3.70
N ILE A 110 -7.72 -6.66 2.90
CA ILE A 110 -7.23 -7.89 2.28
C ILE A 110 -6.72 -8.87 3.33
N ARG A 111 -5.99 -8.40 4.34
CA ARG A 111 -5.50 -9.25 5.44
C ARG A 111 -6.65 -9.85 6.24
N LYS A 112 -7.69 -9.06 6.54
CA LYS A 112 -8.91 -9.55 7.20
C LYS A 112 -9.62 -10.61 6.36
N TRP A 113 -9.68 -10.42 5.04
CA TRP A 113 -10.22 -11.42 4.13
C TRP A 113 -9.43 -12.73 4.22
N ALA A 114 -8.09 -12.67 4.17
CA ALA A 114 -7.25 -13.86 4.29
C ALA A 114 -7.43 -14.57 5.63
N ILE A 115 -7.49 -13.84 6.75
CA ILE A 115 -7.74 -14.40 8.09
C ILE A 115 -9.09 -15.12 8.16
N HIS A 116 -10.11 -14.61 7.46
CA HIS A 116 -11.45 -15.17 7.50
C HIS A 116 -11.59 -16.45 6.67
N TYR A 117 -10.93 -16.50 5.49
CA TYR A 117 -11.15 -17.56 4.51
C TYR A 117 -10.03 -18.60 4.41
N ALA A 118 -8.81 -18.30 4.88
CA ALA A 118 -7.72 -19.26 4.88
C ALA A 118 -7.95 -20.40 5.89
N ILE A 119 -7.53 -21.61 5.53
CA ILE A 119 -7.65 -22.81 6.37
C ILE A 119 -6.34 -23.19 7.05
N ASP A 120 -6.42 -24.06 8.04
CA ASP A 120 -5.28 -24.87 8.46
C ASP A 120 -4.99 -25.92 7.38
N LEU A 121 -3.70 -26.12 7.10
CA LEU A 121 -3.24 -27.10 6.11
C LEU A 121 -2.87 -28.39 6.83
N ASP A 122 -3.27 -29.53 6.28
CA ASP A 122 -2.73 -30.81 6.70
C ASP A 122 -1.30 -31.03 6.17
N GLY A 123 -0.66 -32.15 6.53
CA GLY A 123 0.73 -32.41 6.16
C GLY A 123 0.95 -32.59 4.65
N GLU A 124 -0.04 -33.12 3.93
CA GLU A 124 0.03 -33.32 2.48
C GLU A 124 -0.16 -31.99 1.76
N GLU A 125 -1.19 -31.23 2.16
CA GLU A 125 -1.48 -29.88 1.67
C GLU A 125 -0.30 -28.93 1.91
N LEU A 126 0.32 -28.98 3.08
CA LEU A 126 1.48 -28.16 3.43
C LEU A 126 2.68 -28.47 2.52
N THR A 127 2.93 -29.76 2.27
CA THR A 127 4.01 -30.19 1.36
C THR A 127 3.74 -29.71 -0.06
N HIS A 128 2.51 -29.90 -0.56
CA HIS A 128 2.10 -29.43 -1.88
C HIS A 128 2.25 -27.92 -2.02
N CYS A 129 1.66 -27.15 -1.10
CA CYS A 129 1.70 -25.70 -1.08
C CYS A 129 3.14 -25.18 -1.05
N SER A 130 4.03 -25.81 -0.28
CA SER A 130 5.43 -25.36 -0.16
C SER A 130 6.21 -25.36 -1.48
N THR A 131 5.73 -26.06 -2.51
CA THR A 131 6.35 -26.14 -3.84
C THR A 131 5.72 -25.21 -4.88
N MET A 132 4.67 -24.46 -4.52
CA MET A 132 4.01 -23.54 -5.45
C MET A 132 4.96 -22.44 -5.92
N LYS A 133 5.04 -22.23 -7.24
CA LYS A 133 5.95 -21.24 -7.85
C LYS A 133 5.74 -19.83 -7.30
N ASP A 134 4.50 -19.43 -7.08
CA ASP A 134 4.18 -18.10 -6.55
C ASP A 134 4.69 -17.93 -5.10
N LEU A 135 4.65 -18.99 -4.29
CA LEU A 135 5.21 -18.97 -2.94
C LEU A 135 6.73 -18.88 -2.95
N VAL A 136 7.39 -19.67 -3.80
CA VAL A 136 8.84 -19.61 -3.98
C VAL A 136 9.27 -18.22 -4.46
N ALA A 137 8.50 -17.60 -5.36
CA ALA A 137 8.78 -16.26 -5.87
C ALA A 137 8.73 -15.16 -4.77
N ILE A 138 7.87 -15.30 -3.76
CA ILE A 138 7.75 -14.29 -2.69
C ILE A 138 8.69 -14.53 -1.51
N THR A 139 9.00 -15.80 -1.23
CA THR A 139 9.77 -16.22 -0.03
C THR A 139 11.24 -16.55 -0.35
N GLY A 140 11.56 -16.77 -1.62
CA GLY A 140 12.88 -17.14 -2.12
C GLY A 140 13.30 -18.57 -1.76
N ASP A 141 14.34 -19.07 -2.43
CA ASP A 141 14.81 -20.46 -2.26
C ASP A 141 15.39 -20.77 -0.86
N LYS A 142 15.61 -19.74 -0.03
CA LYS A 142 16.26 -19.85 1.29
C LYS A 142 15.29 -19.99 2.46
N SER A 143 13.99 -19.87 2.23
CA SER A 143 13.01 -19.93 3.31
C SER A 143 12.53 -21.35 3.55
N ASP A 144 12.43 -21.74 4.83
CA ASP A 144 11.63 -22.88 5.25
C ASP A 144 10.13 -22.55 5.08
N ILE A 145 9.64 -22.66 3.84
CA ILE A 145 8.26 -22.35 3.45
C ILE A 145 7.29 -23.25 4.23
N GLN A 146 7.66 -24.50 4.46
CA GLN A 146 6.87 -25.44 5.25
C GLN A 146 6.65 -24.91 6.66
N HIS A 147 7.69 -24.43 7.33
CA HIS A 147 7.54 -23.84 8.66
C HIS A 147 6.71 -22.54 8.65
N LEU A 148 6.81 -21.71 7.61
CA LEU A 148 5.96 -20.52 7.45
C LEU A 148 4.48 -20.88 7.32
N LEU A 149 4.16 -21.93 6.57
CA LEU A 149 2.79 -22.39 6.34
C LEU A 149 2.22 -23.16 7.54
N ALA A 150 3.06 -23.81 8.34
CA ALA A 150 2.65 -24.50 9.56
C ALA A 150 2.13 -23.52 10.63
N ASP A 151 2.74 -22.34 10.73
CA ASP A 151 2.28 -21.28 11.64
C ASP A 151 1.02 -20.60 11.10
N ARG A 152 -0.04 -20.56 11.92
CA ARG A 152 -1.34 -20.03 11.52
C ARG A 152 -1.30 -18.55 11.13
N GLU A 153 -0.62 -17.72 11.91
CA GLU A 153 -0.56 -16.28 11.64
C GLU A 153 0.28 -15.99 10.39
N MET A 154 1.45 -16.64 10.29
CA MET A 154 2.32 -16.50 9.11
C MET A 154 1.62 -17.00 7.85
N ARG A 155 0.87 -18.10 7.92
CA ARG A 155 0.09 -18.59 6.79
C ARG A 155 -0.95 -17.58 6.31
N HIS A 156 -1.70 -16.94 7.22
CA HIS A 156 -2.63 -15.87 6.83
C HIS A 156 -1.90 -14.70 6.15
N ASP A 157 -0.74 -14.31 6.68
CA ASP A 157 0.07 -13.23 6.13
C ASP A 157 0.71 -13.63 4.76
N VAL A 158 1.02 -14.91 4.53
CA VAL A 158 1.43 -15.47 3.23
C VAL A 158 0.29 -15.41 2.20
N VAL A 159 -0.91 -15.88 2.57
CA VAL A 159 -2.10 -15.80 1.70
C VAL A 159 -2.41 -14.34 1.36
N SER A 160 -2.31 -13.45 2.34
CA SER A 160 -2.44 -12.00 2.11
C SER A 160 -1.41 -11.48 1.12
N ALA A 161 -0.15 -11.89 1.25
CA ALA A 161 0.93 -11.48 0.34
C ALA A 161 0.66 -11.90 -1.12
N LEU A 162 0.15 -13.12 -1.33
CA LEU A 162 -0.24 -13.61 -2.65
C LEU A 162 -1.36 -12.76 -3.26
N ILE A 163 -2.43 -12.52 -2.49
CA ILE A 163 -3.57 -11.69 -2.92
C ILE A 163 -3.10 -10.28 -3.26
N ILE A 164 -2.33 -9.65 -2.37
CA ILE A 164 -1.87 -8.27 -2.51
C ILE A 164 -0.95 -8.13 -3.73
N ARG A 165 -0.05 -9.08 -3.96
CA ARG A 165 0.83 -9.04 -5.14
C ARG A 165 0.06 -9.16 -6.44
N ASP A 166 -0.89 -10.07 -6.52
CA ASP A 166 -1.72 -10.22 -7.73
C ASP A 166 -2.55 -8.95 -7.99
N ILE A 167 -3.26 -8.45 -6.96
CA ILE A 167 -4.04 -7.21 -7.04
C ILE A 167 -3.15 -6.02 -7.43
N VAL A 168 -1.97 -5.88 -6.82
CA VAL A 168 -1.06 -4.80 -7.16
C VAL A 168 -0.59 -4.95 -8.60
N PHE A 169 -0.20 -6.14 -9.05
CA PHE A 169 0.26 -6.36 -10.41
C PHE A 169 -0.82 -6.05 -11.47
N HIS A 170 -2.07 -6.40 -11.20
CA HIS A 170 -3.17 -6.28 -12.16
C HIS A 170 -4.01 -5.00 -12.05
N ALA A 171 -4.06 -4.34 -10.89
CA ALA A 171 -4.99 -3.23 -10.67
C ALA A 171 -4.31 -1.93 -10.17
N ILE A 172 -3.23 -2.02 -9.38
CA ILE A 172 -2.62 -0.82 -8.75
C ILE A 172 -1.27 -0.45 -9.38
N GLY A 173 -0.53 -1.39 -9.94
CA GLY A 173 0.81 -1.26 -10.49
C GLY A 173 0.86 -0.43 -11.77
N GLU A 174 2.04 0.05 -12.15
CA GLU A 174 2.18 0.93 -13.33
C GLU A 174 1.85 0.23 -14.64
N GLY A 175 2.10 -1.08 -14.69
CA GLY A 175 1.69 -1.94 -15.79
C GLY A 175 0.24 -2.45 -15.70
N SER A 176 -0.57 -2.01 -14.73
CA SER A 176 -1.89 -2.61 -14.47
C SER A 176 -2.82 -2.58 -15.69
N MET A 177 -2.86 -1.46 -16.42
CA MET A 177 -3.70 -1.34 -17.62
C MET A 177 -3.26 -2.30 -18.73
N PHE A 178 -1.96 -2.48 -18.92
CA PHE A 178 -1.41 -3.47 -19.85
C PHE A 178 -1.72 -4.90 -19.38
N ASN A 179 -1.43 -5.20 -18.11
CA ASN A 179 -1.63 -6.52 -17.51
C ASN A 179 -3.10 -6.95 -17.49
N SER A 180 -4.02 -5.99 -17.41
CA SER A 180 -5.47 -6.22 -17.43
C SER A 180 -6.10 -5.96 -18.79
N LYS A 181 -5.26 -5.91 -19.84
CA LYS A 181 -5.67 -5.84 -21.25
C LYS A 181 -6.67 -4.70 -21.52
N HIS A 182 -6.47 -3.55 -20.87
CA HIS A 182 -7.18 -2.33 -21.24
C HIS A 182 -6.81 -1.93 -22.67
N ARG A 183 -7.72 -1.29 -23.40
CA ARG A 183 -7.49 -0.88 -24.80
C ARG A 183 -6.28 0.07 -24.93
N ASP A 184 -6.13 0.97 -23.96
CA ASP A 184 -5.00 1.91 -23.85
C ASP A 184 -3.81 1.36 -23.04
N GLY A 185 -3.81 0.06 -22.74
CA GLY A 185 -2.76 -0.58 -21.95
C GLY A 185 -1.37 -0.45 -22.59
N GLU A 186 -1.31 -0.49 -23.92
CA GLU A 186 -0.07 -0.28 -24.68
C GLU A 186 0.48 1.15 -24.56
N LEU A 187 -0.40 2.16 -24.66
CA LEU A 187 -0.04 3.56 -24.45
C LEU A 187 0.47 3.80 -23.03
N CYS A 188 -0.18 3.20 -22.03
CA CYS A 188 0.30 3.25 -20.64
C CYS A 188 1.71 2.65 -20.50
N ARG A 189 1.96 1.50 -21.15
CA ARG A 189 3.27 0.83 -21.15
C ARG A 189 4.35 1.66 -21.84
N GLU A 190 4.01 2.34 -22.93
CA GLU A 190 4.90 3.27 -23.62
C GLU A 190 5.33 4.42 -22.69
N ILE A 191 4.40 5.05 -21.99
CA ILE A 191 4.70 6.14 -21.03
C ILE A 191 5.66 5.66 -19.94
N VAL A 192 5.43 4.46 -19.38
CA VAL A 192 6.31 3.87 -18.36
C VAL A 192 7.72 3.63 -18.92
N SER A 193 7.81 3.11 -20.14
CA SER A 193 9.08 2.85 -20.82
C SER A 193 9.84 4.14 -21.12
N ASN A 194 9.15 5.15 -21.65
CA ASN A 194 9.73 6.48 -21.91
C ASN A 194 10.26 7.10 -20.62
N PHE A 195 9.53 6.99 -19.51
CA PHE A 195 9.98 7.48 -18.22
C PHE A 195 11.26 6.80 -17.75
N ALA A 196 11.39 5.48 -17.96
CA ALA A 196 12.58 4.72 -17.59
C ALA A 196 13.82 5.06 -18.44
N MET A 197 13.64 5.61 -19.65
CA MET A 197 14.73 6.02 -20.53
C MET A 197 15.25 7.44 -20.25
N LEU A 198 14.52 8.24 -19.47
CA LEU A 198 14.96 9.59 -19.11
C LEU A 198 16.08 9.57 -18.07
N SER A 199 16.99 10.54 -18.13
CA SER A 199 18.03 10.71 -17.13
C SER A 199 17.42 10.96 -15.75
N HIS A 200 18.19 10.66 -14.70
CA HIS A 200 17.79 11.00 -13.33
C HIS A 200 17.54 12.51 -13.15
N GLU A 201 18.29 13.33 -13.88
CA GLU A 201 18.31 14.81 -13.81
C GLU A 201 17.28 15.50 -14.74
N ASP A 202 16.65 14.76 -15.67
CA ASP A 202 15.68 15.31 -16.63
C ASP A 202 14.30 15.55 -16.00
N HIS A 203 14.24 16.33 -14.93
CA HIS A 203 13.03 16.55 -14.13
C HIS A 203 11.89 17.17 -14.95
N GLY A 204 12.19 18.09 -15.87
CA GLY A 204 11.19 18.69 -16.75
C GLY A 204 10.49 17.66 -17.67
N ALA A 205 11.28 16.79 -18.31
CA ALA A 205 10.74 15.74 -19.18
C ALA A 205 9.95 14.69 -18.38
N LYS A 206 10.43 14.35 -17.16
CA LYS A 206 9.70 13.46 -16.24
C LYS A 206 8.36 14.04 -15.83
N HIS A 207 8.31 15.32 -15.50
CA HIS A 207 7.06 15.99 -15.17
C HIS A 207 6.09 15.96 -16.35
N GLN A 208 6.54 16.26 -17.57
CA GLN A 208 5.71 16.20 -18.78
C GLN A 208 5.12 14.79 -19.02
N LEU A 209 5.92 13.74 -18.82
CA LEU A 209 5.40 12.36 -18.90
C LEU A 209 4.37 12.07 -17.82
N CYS A 210 4.56 12.55 -16.59
CA CYS A 210 3.56 12.42 -15.53
C CYS A 210 2.26 13.18 -15.86
N VAL A 211 2.34 14.36 -16.48
CA VAL A 211 1.15 15.11 -16.96
C VAL A 211 0.44 14.34 -18.07
N ARG A 212 1.18 13.80 -19.05
CA ARG A 212 0.61 12.96 -20.13
C ARG A 212 -0.07 11.71 -19.56
N GLN A 213 0.52 11.08 -18.54
CA GLN A 213 -0.09 9.96 -17.84
C GLN A 213 -1.40 10.38 -17.16
N ALA A 214 -1.40 11.51 -16.43
CA ALA A 214 -2.59 12.00 -15.74
C ALA A 214 -3.75 12.25 -16.69
N ALA A 215 -3.49 12.93 -17.81
CA ALA A 215 -4.49 13.16 -18.86
C ALA A 215 -5.05 11.84 -19.43
N LEU A 216 -4.17 10.88 -19.78
CA LEU A 216 -4.61 9.58 -20.30
C LEU A 216 -5.52 8.84 -19.29
N TYR A 217 -5.19 8.87 -18.00
CA TYR A 217 -6.01 8.23 -16.97
C TYR A 217 -7.33 8.96 -16.69
N GLU A 218 -7.36 10.27 -16.85
CA GLU A 218 -8.59 11.06 -16.79
C GLU A 218 -9.52 10.74 -17.97
N ASP A 219 -8.98 10.69 -19.18
CA ASP A 219 -9.72 10.30 -20.39
C ASP A 219 -10.34 8.90 -20.22
N MET A 220 -9.54 7.91 -19.82
CA MET A 220 -9.99 6.54 -19.56
C MET A 220 -11.08 6.47 -18.46
N TYR A 221 -11.05 7.38 -17.48
CA TYR A 221 -12.02 7.39 -16.38
C TYR A 221 -13.39 7.92 -16.82
N VAL A 222 -13.43 8.87 -17.76
CA VAL A 222 -14.66 9.50 -18.27
C VAL A 222 -15.37 8.63 -19.31
N GLU A 223 -14.69 7.62 -19.87
CA GLU A 223 -15.29 6.68 -20.81
C GLU A 223 -16.55 5.99 -20.28
N HIS A 224 -17.58 5.90 -21.12
CA HIS A 224 -18.88 5.34 -20.76
C HIS A 224 -18.80 3.89 -20.27
N SER A 225 -17.83 3.10 -20.78
CA SER A 225 -17.63 1.70 -20.43
C SER A 225 -16.64 1.47 -19.27
N HIS A 226 -16.07 2.52 -18.67
CA HIS A 226 -15.03 2.38 -17.65
C HIS A 226 -15.49 1.55 -16.44
N HIS A 227 -16.72 1.79 -15.96
CA HIS A 227 -17.28 1.04 -14.83
C HIS A 227 -17.48 -0.44 -15.18
N GLU A 228 -18.09 -0.73 -16.33
CA GLU A 228 -18.36 -2.10 -16.79
C GLU A 228 -17.05 -2.87 -17.01
N TRP A 229 -16.06 -2.24 -17.64
CA TRP A 229 -14.74 -2.83 -17.85
C TRP A 229 -14.08 -3.23 -16.53
N ARG A 230 -14.04 -2.32 -15.53
CA ARG A 230 -13.44 -2.62 -14.22
C ARG A 230 -14.13 -3.79 -13.53
N THR A 231 -15.46 -3.80 -13.51
CA THR A 231 -16.23 -4.87 -12.87
C THR A 231 -15.98 -6.21 -13.56
N LYS A 232 -15.95 -6.22 -14.90
CA LYS A 232 -15.62 -7.42 -15.68
C LYS A 232 -14.21 -7.93 -15.35
N GLN A 233 -13.20 -7.05 -15.38
CA GLN A 233 -11.83 -7.42 -15.08
C GLN A 233 -11.63 -7.87 -13.62
N ALA A 234 -12.30 -7.23 -12.67
CA ALA A 234 -12.29 -7.64 -11.27
C ALA A 234 -12.82 -9.07 -11.09
N ASN A 235 -13.95 -9.40 -11.73
CA ASN A 235 -14.53 -10.74 -11.68
C ASN A 235 -13.62 -11.79 -12.36
N GLU A 236 -13.07 -11.48 -13.53
CA GLU A 236 -12.14 -12.38 -14.23
C GLU A 236 -10.88 -12.66 -13.39
N ARG A 237 -10.27 -11.62 -12.81
CA ARG A 237 -9.07 -11.75 -11.98
C ARG A 237 -9.33 -12.46 -10.66
N THR A 238 -10.47 -12.19 -10.03
CA THR A 238 -10.90 -12.88 -8.81
C THR A 238 -10.94 -14.40 -9.02
N LYS A 239 -11.53 -14.87 -10.13
CA LYS A 239 -11.60 -16.31 -10.44
C LYS A 239 -10.21 -16.93 -10.63
N VAL A 240 -9.31 -16.24 -11.35
CA VAL A 240 -7.93 -16.70 -11.54
C VAL A 240 -7.18 -16.79 -10.21
N LEU A 241 -7.32 -15.77 -9.36
CA LEU A 241 -6.67 -15.73 -8.06
C LEU A 241 -7.23 -16.82 -7.13
N LEU A 242 -8.55 -17.02 -7.08
CA LEU A 242 -9.17 -18.09 -6.27
C LEU A 242 -8.72 -19.48 -6.69
N ASN A 243 -8.54 -19.73 -7.99
CA ASN A 243 -7.98 -21.00 -8.46
C ASN A 243 -6.55 -21.21 -7.95
N THR A 244 -5.74 -20.15 -7.99
CA THR A 244 -4.35 -20.16 -7.47
C THR A 244 -4.33 -20.38 -5.96
N LEU A 245 -5.25 -19.76 -5.23
CA LEU A 245 -5.35 -19.86 -3.77
C LEU A 245 -6.09 -21.09 -3.28
N SER A 246 -6.69 -21.88 -4.17
CA SER A 246 -7.54 -23.02 -3.79
C SER A 246 -6.92 -23.98 -2.76
N PRO A 247 -5.60 -24.26 -2.74
CA PRO A 247 -5.00 -25.09 -1.70
C PRO A 247 -5.04 -24.47 -0.29
N PHE A 248 -5.18 -23.15 -0.16
CA PHE A 248 -5.21 -22.42 1.10
C PHE A 248 -6.62 -22.11 1.60
N LEU A 249 -7.65 -22.45 0.84
CA LEU A 249 -9.03 -22.05 1.09
C LEU A 249 -9.89 -23.26 1.45
N ARG A 250 -10.99 -23.01 2.18
CA ARG A 250 -12.02 -24.04 2.40
C ARG A 250 -12.52 -24.56 1.06
N ARG A 251 -12.80 -25.87 0.97
CA ARG A 251 -13.42 -26.48 -0.21
C ARG A 251 -14.67 -25.68 -0.59
N SER A 252 -14.57 -24.98 -1.72
CA SER A 252 -15.52 -23.99 -2.23
C SER A 252 -15.68 -22.78 -1.30
N ILE A 253 -14.97 -21.70 -1.61
CA ILE A 253 -15.29 -20.39 -1.05
C ILE A 253 -16.76 -20.08 -1.37
N ASN A 254 -17.50 -19.56 -0.39
CA ASN A 254 -18.89 -19.19 -0.62
C ASN A 254 -18.97 -17.97 -1.56
N ALA A 255 -20.17 -17.73 -2.11
CA ALA A 255 -20.42 -16.59 -2.99
C ALA A 255 -20.03 -15.25 -2.36
N ASP A 256 -20.18 -15.11 -1.04
CA ASP A 256 -19.79 -13.90 -0.30
C ASP A 256 -18.26 -13.68 -0.30
N GLY A 257 -17.47 -14.75 -0.20
CA GLY A 257 -16.01 -14.66 -0.25
C GLY A 257 -15.49 -14.31 -1.64
N GLU A 258 -16.07 -14.89 -2.69
CA GLU A 258 -15.79 -14.50 -4.08
C GLU A 258 -16.20 -13.04 -4.34
N HIS A 259 -17.41 -12.65 -3.93
CA HIS A 259 -17.91 -11.30 -4.12
C HIS A 259 -17.07 -10.27 -3.39
N SER A 260 -16.73 -10.50 -2.12
CA SER A 260 -15.89 -9.58 -1.34
C SER A 260 -14.48 -9.43 -1.91
N LEU A 261 -13.89 -10.50 -2.46
CA LEU A 261 -12.59 -10.40 -3.15
C LEU A 261 -12.70 -9.62 -4.46
N SER A 262 -13.80 -9.79 -5.21
CA SER A 262 -14.06 -8.98 -6.42
C SER A 262 -14.22 -7.50 -6.09
N GLU A 263 -14.93 -7.16 -5.02
CA GLU A 263 -15.03 -5.77 -4.54
C GLU A 263 -13.66 -5.19 -4.15
N LEU A 264 -12.75 -6.01 -3.59
CA LEU A 264 -11.37 -5.60 -3.34
C LEU A 264 -10.62 -5.28 -4.64
N TYR A 265 -10.79 -6.07 -5.71
CA TYR A 265 -10.24 -5.71 -7.03
C TYR A 265 -10.85 -4.42 -7.60
N VAL A 266 -12.17 -4.24 -7.50
CA VAL A 266 -12.82 -3.00 -7.96
C VAL A 266 -12.26 -1.79 -7.20
N LYS A 267 -12.12 -1.90 -5.87
CA LYS A 267 -11.47 -0.88 -5.03
C LYS A 267 -10.01 -0.67 -5.45
N ALA A 268 -9.27 -1.73 -5.76
CA ALA A 268 -7.89 -1.65 -6.23
C ALA A 268 -7.76 -0.89 -7.56
N TYR A 269 -8.62 -1.16 -8.54
CA TYR A 269 -8.63 -0.40 -9.81
C TYR A 269 -8.93 1.08 -9.55
N ARG A 270 -9.88 1.39 -8.66
CA ARG A 270 -10.17 2.78 -8.29
C ARG A 270 -8.96 3.48 -7.66
N ILE A 271 -8.24 2.79 -6.78
CA ILE A 271 -6.98 3.28 -6.21
C ILE A 271 -5.96 3.49 -7.34
N GLY A 272 -5.72 2.48 -8.17
CA GLY A 272 -4.76 2.55 -9.27
C GLY A 272 -5.01 3.70 -10.24
N PHE A 273 -6.27 3.97 -10.59
CA PHE A 273 -6.65 5.15 -11.38
C PHE A 273 -6.35 6.44 -10.62
N ARG A 274 -6.82 6.57 -9.37
CA ARG A 274 -6.60 7.76 -8.54
C ARG A 274 -5.12 8.11 -8.42
N LEU A 275 -4.26 7.13 -8.16
CA LEU A 275 -2.81 7.36 -8.04
C LEU A 275 -2.23 7.98 -9.33
N ARG A 276 -2.81 7.66 -10.50
CA ARG A 276 -2.28 8.06 -11.81
C ARG A 276 -2.97 9.26 -12.42
N SER A 277 -4.10 9.70 -11.88
CA SER A 277 -4.78 10.94 -12.25
C SER A 277 -4.06 12.21 -11.75
N HIS A 278 -2.95 12.07 -11.02
CA HIS A 278 -2.10 13.18 -10.61
C HIS A 278 -0.77 13.14 -11.38
N ALA A 279 -0.21 14.31 -11.68
CA ALA A 279 1.07 14.46 -12.39
C ALA A 279 2.29 14.15 -11.50
N VAL A 280 2.30 12.95 -10.92
CA VAL A 280 3.34 12.42 -10.05
C VAL A 280 3.71 10.99 -10.49
N LYS A 281 4.88 10.52 -10.07
CA LYS A 281 5.34 9.16 -10.29
C LYS A 281 5.14 8.31 -9.04
N TRP A 282 4.61 7.10 -9.20
CA TRP A 282 4.42 6.14 -8.11
C TRP A 282 5.37 4.96 -8.26
N GLN A 283 6.33 4.85 -7.36
CA GLN A 283 7.18 3.67 -7.28
C GLN A 283 6.59 2.67 -6.29
N ILE A 284 6.33 1.45 -6.76
CA ILE A 284 5.78 0.35 -5.97
C ILE A 284 6.78 -0.79 -5.98
N ILE A 285 7.37 -1.09 -4.83
CA ILE A 285 8.40 -2.11 -4.68
C ILE A 285 7.98 -3.09 -3.61
N PHE A 286 8.02 -4.38 -3.91
CA PHE A 286 7.96 -5.41 -2.88
C PHE A 286 9.38 -5.73 -2.41
N PRO A 287 9.71 -5.53 -1.13
CA PRO A 287 10.95 -6.07 -0.58
C PRO A 287 11.02 -7.58 -0.84
N VAL A 288 12.16 -8.03 -1.38
CA VAL A 288 12.39 -9.44 -1.72
C VAL A 288 13.12 -10.15 -0.59
N ALA A 289 12.97 -11.47 -0.55
CA ALA A 289 13.66 -12.31 0.41
C ALA A 289 15.17 -12.09 0.38
N GLY A 290 15.77 -11.98 1.56
CA GLY A 290 17.21 -11.73 1.74
C GLY A 290 17.62 -10.25 1.70
N MET A 291 16.73 -9.32 1.37
CA MET A 291 17.03 -7.88 1.50
C MET A 291 17.30 -7.51 2.96
N LYS A 292 18.20 -6.55 3.18
CA LYS A 292 18.40 -5.96 4.51
C LYS A 292 17.14 -5.23 4.98
N LEU A 293 16.89 -5.27 6.28
CA LEU A 293 15.78 -4.54 6.88
C LEU A 293 16.07 -3.03 6.88
N ASP A 294 15.20 -2.25 6.24
CA ASP A 294 15.23 -0.78 6.27
C ASP A 294 13.98 -0.25 6.98
N LEU A 295 14.12 0.15 8.24
CA LEU A 295 13.01 0.62 9.07
C LEU A 295 12.42 1.96 8.61
N ASN A 296 13.06 2.68 7.68
CA ASN A 296 12.48 3.89 7.09
C ASN A 296 11.44 3.57 6.00
N ARG A 297 11.42 2.33 5.49
CA ARG A 297 10.58 1.90 4.36
C ARG A 297 9.79 0.63 4.65
N MET A 298 10.06 -0.02 5.77
CA MET A 298 9.53 -1.32 6.15
C MET A 298 9.08 -1.31 7.61
N VAL A 299 8.00 -2.01 7.88
CA VAL A 299 7.43 -2.25 9.21
C VAL A 299 7.53 -3.74 9.51
N ASN A 300 8.13 -4.09 10.64
CA ASN A 300 8.26 -5.48 11.04
C ASN A 300 6.91 -6.04 11.54
N ARG A 301 6.53 -7.21 11.00
CA ARG A 301 5.38 -8.01 11.44
C ARG A 301 5.76 -9.17 12.35
N THR A 302 7.03 -9.55 12.41
CA THR A 302 7.50 -10.69 13.21
C THR A 302 7.54 -10.30 14.68
N LEU A 303 6.57 -10.77 15.46
CA LEU A 303 6.38 -10.33 16.85
C LEU A 303 7.40 -10.94 17.82
N ASN A 304 7.73 -12.23 17.67
CA ASN A 304 8.44 -12.98 18.72
C ASN A 304 9.85 -13.43 18.31
N LEU A 305 10.55 -12.65 17.49
CA LEU A 305 11.89 -13.01 17.03
C LEU A 305 12.90 -13.05 18.18
N ALA A 306 12.75 -12.15 19.16
CA ALA A 306 13.53 -12.08 20.39
C ALA A 306 12.71 -12.52 21.61
N GLY A 307 11.74 -13.42 21.43
CA GLY A 307 10.87 -13.95 22.49
C GLY A 307 9.57 -13.17 22.67
N ASP A 308 9.61 -11.84 22.68
CA ASP A 308 8.42 -10.98 22.81
C ASP A 308 8.45 -9.76 21.87
N PRO A 309 7.30 -9.09 21.63
CA PRO A 309 7.19 -7.95 20.71
C PRO A 309 8.06 -6.75 21.07
N MET A 310 8.14 -6.39 22.35
CA MET A 310 8.85 -5.20 22.80
C MET A 310 10.36 -5.41 22.72
N THR A 311 10.84 -6.58 23.11
CA THR A 311 12.25 -6.94 22.97
C THR A 311 12.63 -7.04 21.51
N THR A 312 11.79 -7.65 20.67
CA THR A 312 12.01 -7.74 19.22
C THR A 312 12.13 -6.35 18.60
N TRP A 313 11.22 -5.42 18.92
CA TRP A 313 11.29 -4.04 18.44
C TRP A 313 12.58 -3.32 18.87
N LYS A 314 12.98 -3.46 20.13
CA LYS A 314 14.23 -2.87 20.66
C LYS A 314 15.45 -3.40 19.94
N GLU A 315 15.53 -4.71 19.71
CA GLU A 315 16.68 -5.30 19.01
C GLU A 315 16.75 -4.86 17.54
N LEU A 316 15.62 -4.87 16.83
CA LEU A 316 15.54 -4.43 15.43
C LEU A 316 15.96 -2.96 15.26
N THR A 317 15.54 -2.10 16.20
CA THR A 317 15.88 -0.67 16.16
C THR A 317 17.34 -0.42 16.49
N LYS A 318 17.93 -1.23 17.37
CA LYS A 318 19.33 -1.10 17.79
C LYS A 318 20.31 -1.47 16.69
N ASP A 319 20.02 -2.52 15.93
CA ASP A 319 20.92 -3.04 14.90
C ASP A 319 20.14 -3.72 13.75
N PRO A 320 19.50 -2.93 12.86
CA PRO A 320 18.65 -3.45 11.79
C PRO A 320 19.44 -4.26 10.75
N ASP A 321 20.74 -4.01 10.58
CA ASP A 321 21.62 -4.70 9.64
C ASP A 321 21.77 -6.20 9.94
N LYS A 322 21.52 -6.63 11.18
CA LYS A 322 21.51 -8.05 11.58
C LYS A 322 20.30 -8.82 11.07
N TYR A 323 19.32 -8.14 10.49
CA TYR A 323 18.07 -8.74 10.09
C TYR A 323 17.89 -8.67 8.58
N PHE A 324 17.14 -9.63 8.06
CA PHE A 324 16.83 -9.71 6.64
C PHE A 324 15.33 -9.96 6.45
N VAL A 325 14.79 -9.51 5.34
CA VAL A 325 13.40 -9.76 4.94
C VAL A 325 13.25 -11.23 4.55
N ARG A 326 12.33 -11.95 5.18
CA ARG A 326 11.91 -13.30 4.75
C ARG A 326 10.95 -13.19 3.57
N PHE A 327 9.93 -12.36 3.71
CA PHE A 327 9.01 -11.99 2.64
C PHE A 327 8.26 -10.71 3.02
N ALA A 328 7.74 -10.02 2.01
CA ALA A 328 6.89 -8.85 2.17
C ALA A 328 5.41 -9.20 1.96
N ILE A 329 4.56 -8.73 2.87
CA ILE A 329 3.10 -8.84 2.78
C ILE A 329 2.54 -7.73 1.91
N THR A 330 2.96 -6.48 2.15
CA THR A 330 2.54 -5.30 1.38
C THR A 330 3.74 -4.66 0.69
N PRO A 331 3.57 -3.89 -0.39
CA PRO A 331 4.69 -3.19 -1.03
C PRO A 331 5.11 -1.95 -0.23
N THR A 332 6.27 -1.38 -0.52
CA THR A 332 6.58 0.01 -0.23
C THR A 332 6.06 0.86 -1.40
N MET A 333 5.32 1.93 -1.11
CA MET A 333 4.81 2.86 -2.12
C MET A 333 5.37 4.25 -1.89
N THR A 334 6.11 4.75 -2.88
CA THR A 334 6.76 6.07 -2.87
C THR A 334 6.17 6.95 -3.96
N LYS A 335 5.79 8.17 -3.59
CA LYS A 335 5.30 9.20 -4.50
C LYS A 335 6.46 10.15 -4.81
N SER A 336 6.69 10.45 -6.08
CA SER A 336 7.71 11.38 -6.54
C SER A 336 7.08 12.49 -7.38
N ASP A 337 7.29 13.74 -6.98
CA ASP A 337 6.84 14.94 -7.70
C ASP A 337 8.05 15.63 -8.36
N PHE A 338 7.85 16.17 -9.57
CA PHE A 338 8.86 16.83 -10.38
C PHE A 338 8.46 18.26 -10.78
N SER A 339 7.29 18.74 -10.35
CA SER A 339 6.69 20.02 -10.78
C SER A 339 7.55 21.24 -10.46
N ALA A 340 8.37 21.18 -9.41
CA ALA A 340 9.26 22.26 -8.98
C ALA A 340 10.62 22.27 -9.71
N GLY A 341 10.83 21.41 -10.71
CA GLY A 341 12.11 21.28 -11.42
C GLY A 341 13.15 20.41 -10.71
N TYR A 342 12.77 19.78 -9.59
CA TYR A 342 13.56 18.79 -8.86
C TYR A 342 12.66 17.68 -8.31
N GLU A 343 13.23 16.53 -7.95
CA GLU A 343 12.47 15.38 -7.46
C GLU A 343 12.20 15.48 -5.94
N VAL A 344 10.92 15.56 -5.55
CA VAL A 344 10.46 15.45 -4.17
C VAL A 344 9.88 14.07 -3.93
N LYS A 345 10.51 13.28 -3.04
CA LYS A 345 10.06 11.91 -2.71
C LYS A 345 9.37 11.85 -1.36
N GLU A 346 8.27 11.12 -1.32
CA GLU A 346 7.54 10.81 -0.10
C GLU A 346 7.24 9.31 -0.05
N VAL A 347 7.62 8.64 1.04
CA VAL A 347 7.12 7.29 1.34
C VAL A 347 5.70 7.44 1.89
N VAL A 348 4.73 6.95 1.12
CA VAL A 348 3.29 7.02 1.43
C VAL A 348 2.84 5.76 2.15
N HIS A 349 3.41 4.60 1.81
CA HIS A 349 3.12 3.34 2.48
C HIS A 349 4.40 2.55 2.68
N SER A 350 4.67 2.14 3.93
CA SER A 350 5.81 1.30 4.27
C SER A 350 5.41 -0.17 4.17
N SER A 351 6.30 -0.99 3.60
CA SER A 351 6.04 -2.41 3.41
C SER A 351 5.95 -3.13 4.75
N LEU A 352 4.91 -3.94 4.94
CA LEU A 352 4.80 -4.84 6.07
C LEU A 352 5.58 -6.12 5.74
N VAL A 353 6.59 -6.45 6.53
CA VAL A 353 7.53 -7.55 6.25
C VAL A 353 7.68 -8.52 7.41
N HIS A 354 7.86 -9.80 7.10
CA HIS A 354 8.43 -10.75 8.05
C HIS A 354 9.94 -10.76 7.94
N VAL A 355 10.63 -10.84 9.07
CA VAL A 355 12.09 -10.73 9.15
C VAL A 355 12.69 -11.97 9.81
N GLY A 356 13.90 -12.29 9.40
CA GLY A 356 14.76 -13.32 9.97
C GLY A 356 16.05 -12.68 10.47
N ARG A 357 16.83 -13.43 11.27
CA ARG A 357 18.11 -12.99 11.81
C ARG A 357 19.25 -13.59 10.99
N GLN A 358 20.20 -12.76 10.56
CA GLN A 358 21.42 -13.21 9.88
C GLN A 358 22.27 -14.06 10.84
N ASN A 359 22.96 -15.07 10.29
CA ASN A 359 23.88 -15.96 11.00
C ASN A 359 23.27 -16.85 12.11
N VAL A 360 21.94 -16.96 12.18
CA VAL A 360 21.33 -18.13 12.83
C VAL A 360 21.32 -19.22 11.77
N SER A 361 22.37 -20.05 11.73
CA SER A 361 22.29 -21.31 10.99
C SER A 361 21.01 -22.01 11.43
N SER A 362 20.15 -22.38 10.49
CA SER A 362 18.94 -23.19 10.69
C SER A 362 19.24 -24.61 11.18
N LEU A 363 20.36 -24.82 11.87
CA LEU A 363 20.57 -25.91 12.81
C LEU A 363 19.90 -25.56 14.14
N ARG A 364 18.57 -25.49 14.16
CA ARG A 364 17.86 -25.93 15.36
C ARG A 364 17.94 -27.45 15.38
N LYS A 365 18.97 -27.92 16.07
CA LYS A 365 19.05 -29.25 16.67
C LYS A 365 17.68 -29.65 17.23
N ASP A 366 17.26 -30.85 16.85
CA ASP A 366 16.50 -31.79 17.67
C ASP A 366 15.49 -31.18 18.65
N ILE A 367 14.29 -30.87 18.17
CA ILE A 367 13.11 -31.27 18.93
C ILE A 367 12.71 -32.62 18.36
N ARG A 368 13.39 -33.67 18.81
CA ARG A 368 12.81 -35.01 18.79
C ARG A 368 11.53 -34.91 19.60
N ILE A 369 10.39 -34.89 18.91
CA ILE A 369 9.12 -35.29 19.49
C ILE A 369 9.33 -36.77 19.84
N THR A 370 9.79 -37.05 21.05
CA THR A 370 9.75 -38.40 21.60
C THR A 370 8.28 -38.81 21.64
N PRO A 371 7.89 -39.94 21.03
CA PRO A 371 6.58 -40.52 21.29
C PRO A 371 6.51 -40.82 22.79
N ARG A 372 5.46 -40.36 23.46
CA ARG A 372 5.10 -40.91 24.77
C ARG A 372 4.78 -42.39 24.54
N GLU A 373 5.74 -43.26 24.83
CA GLU A 373 5.46 -44.65 25.12
C GLU A 373 4.54 -44.68 26.34
N ASN A 374 3.25 -44.95 26.10
CA ASN A 374 2.34 -45.37 27.15
C ASN A 374 2.73 -46.80 27.56
N GLY A 375 3.75 -46.89 28.41
CA GLY A 375 3.97 -48.07 29.23
C GLY A 375 2.83 -48.22 30.23
N ARG A 376 1.85 -49.07 29.90
CA ARG A 376 1.04 -49.78 30.90
C ARG A 376 1.20 -51.27 30.68
N LYS A 377 2.08 -51.86 31.46
CA LYS A 377 1.96 -53.25 31.94
C LYS A 377 1.79 -53.17 33.45
N HIS A 378 0.61 -53.50 33.92
CA HIS A 378 0.38 -54.51 34.95
C HIS A 378 -1.06 -55.00 34.83
#